data_AF-A0A0L7LSF8-F1
#
_entry.id   AF-A0A0L7LSF8-F1
#
_cell.length_a   1.000
_cell.length_b   1.000
_cell.length_c   1.000
_cell.angle_alpha   90.00
_cell.angle_beta   90.00
_cell.angle_gamma   90.00
#
_symmetry.space_group_name_H-M   'P 1'
#
loop_
_entity.id
_entity.type
_entity.pdbx_description
1 polymer ?
#
loop_
_entity_poly.entity_id
_entity_poly.type
_entity_poly.pdbx_seq_one_letter_code
_entity_poly.pdbx_strand_id
1 'polypeptide(L)'
;MSRQTSRLDAKKVNSELLTLTYGALVSQMLKEIENPDDVNKQLERIGYNMGVRLIEDFLARTTSNRCMEMRETADKLQQAFSWSSSGDEFSLVWDQCPLSEWVEMPNNNGLKYCALVPGAIRGALQM
;
A
#
# COMPACT_ATOMS: atom_id res chain seq x y z
N MET A 1 18.07 -10.65 -33.81
CA MET A 1 17.38 -9.38 -33.55
C MET A 1 16.51 -9.55 -32.32
N SER A 2 16.97 -9.04 -31.18
CA SER A 2 16.25 -9.15 -29.91
C SER A 2 14.98 -8.33 -29.99
N ARG A 3 13.83 -8.94 -29.69
CA ARG A 3 12.56 -8.24 -29.53
C ARG A 3 12.76 -7.21 -28.41
N GLN A 4 12.86 -5.94 -28.80
CA GLN A 4 12.59 -4.81 -27.91
C GLN A 4 11.18 -5.03 -27.35
N THR A 5 11.11 -5.64 -26.18
CA THR A 5 9.96 -5.54 -25.31
C THR A 5 9.86 -4.06 -25.04
N SER A 6 8.85 -3.40 -25.62
CA SER A 6 8.49 -2.05 -25.24
C SER A 6 8.40 -2.04 -23.72
N ARG A 7 9.37 -1.39 -23.06
CA ARG A 7 9.21 -0.99 -21.66
C ARG A 7 7.96 -0.13 -21.71
N LEU A 8 6.83 -0.67 -21.23
CA LEU A 8 5.66 0.15 -20.95
C LEU A 8 6.21 1.30 -20.12
N ASP A 9 6.04 2.54 -20.59
CA ASP A 9 6.34 3.72 -19.79
C ASP A 9 5.44 3.60 -18.55
N ALA A 10 6.00 3.08 -17.46
CA ALA A 10 5.29 2.86 -16.19
C ALA A 10 4.73 4.17 -15.61
N LYS A 11 5.07 5.31 -16.24
CA LYS A 11 4.72 6.68 -15.88
C LYS A 11 3.23 7.03 -15.94
N LYS A 12 2.33 6.17 -16.43
CA LYS A 12 0.88 6.47 -16.37
C LYS A 12 -0.01 5.23 -16.48
N VAL A 13 0.16 4.28 -15.55
CA VAL A 13 -0.95 3.34 -15.32
C VAL A 13 -2.09 4.14 -14.70
N ASN A 14 -3.31 4.01 -15.26
CA ASN A 14 -4.48 4.73 -14.78
C ASN A 14 -4.80 4.32 -13.34
N SER A 15 -4.87 5.28 -12.40
CA SER A 15 -5.26 5.03 -11.01
C SER A 15 -6.61 4.33 -10.92
N GLU A 16 -7.54 4.67 -11.82
CA GLU A 16 -8.86 4.04 -11.91
C GLU A 16 -8.76 2.53 -12.17
N LEU A 17 -7.81 2.11 -13.03
CA LEU A 17 -7.61 0.69 -13.31
C LEU A 17 -7.14 -0.05 -12.06
N LEU A 18 -6.23 0.57 -11.29
CA LEU A 18 -5.76 0.01 -10.03
C LEU A 18 -6.89 -0.07 -9.00
N THR A 19 -7.68 1.01 -8.85
CA THR A 19 -8.81 1.03 -7.91
C THR A 19 -9.86 -0.03 -8.25
N LEU A 20 -10.19 -0.19 -9.54
CA LEU A 20 -11.17 -1.19 -9.98
C LEU A 20 -10.64 -2.61 -9.81
N THR A 21 -9.37 -2.85 -10.13
CA THR A 21 -8.73 -4.16 -9.93
C THR A 21 -8.69 -4.53 -8.45
N TYR A 22 -8.36 -3.58 -7.59
CA TYR A 22 -8.36 -3.78 -6.15
C TYR A 22 -9.78 -4.01 -5.60
N GLY A 23 -10.77 -3.25 -6.07
CA GLY A 23 -12.18 -3.46 -5.77
C GLY A 23 -12.68 -4.85 -6.14
N ALA A 24 -12.29 -5.37 -7.31
CA ALA A 24 -12.62 -6.73 -7.73
C ALA A 24 -11.98 -7.79 -6.81
N LEU A 25 -10.71 -7.60 -6.44
CA LEU A 25 -10.01 -8.49 -5.49
C LEU A 25 -10.74 -8.53 -4.13
N VAL A 26 -11.00 -7.37 -3.53
CA VAL A 26 -11.68 -7.29 -2.23
C VAL A 26 -13.09 -7.88 -2.31
N SER A 27 -13.81 -7.60 -3.40
CA SER A 27 -15.16 -8.15 -3.62
C SER A 27 -15.15 -9.68 -3.72
N GLN A 28 -14.11 -10.25 -4.33
CA GLN A 28 -13.95 -11.71 -4.39
C GLN A 28 -13.65 -12.28 -2.99
N MET A 29 -12.74 -11.65 -2.24
CA MET A 29 -12.40 -12.09 -0.89
C MET A 29 -13.59 -12.05 0.07
N LEU A 30 -14.42 -11.01 -0.02
CA LEU A 30 -15.65 -10.89 0.79
C LEU A 30 -16.71 -11.94 0.44
N LYS A 31 -16.69 -12.51 -0.78
CA LYS A 31 -17.57 -13.62 -1.16
C LYS A 31 -17.08 -14.96 -0.65
N GLU A 32 -15.76 -15.13 -0.56
CA GLU A 32 -15.12 -16.41 -0.18
C GLU A 32 -14.86 -16.52 1.32
N ILE A 33 -14.74 -15.39 2.02
CA ILE A 33 -14.40 -15.32 3.44
C ILE A 33 -15.56 -14.68 4.20
N GLU A 34 -16.17 -15.44 5.11
CA GLU A 34 -17.27 -14.96 5.94
C GLU A 34 -16.82 -13.91 6.97
N ASN A 35 -15.60 -14.06 7.51
CA ASN A 35 -15.07 -13.18 8.54
C ASN A 35 -14.26 -11.99 7.95
N PRO A 36 -14.72 -10.74 8.13
CA PRO A 36 -14.04 -9.55 7.64
C PRO A 36 -12.64 -9.35 8.26
N ASP A 37 -12.39 -9.84 9.47
CA ASP A 37 -11.05 -9.78 10.08
C ASP A 37 -10.04 -10.67 9.35
N ASP A 38 -10.48 -11.79 8.81
CA ASP A 38 -9.61 -12.67 8.03
C ASP A 38 -9.35 -12.08 6.65
N VAL A 39 -10.31 -11.36 6.06
CA VAL A 39 -10.08 -10.52 4.87
C VAL A 39 -9.01 -9.47 5.16
N ASN A 40 -9.09 -8.77 6.29
CA ASN A 40 -8.10 -7.76 6.69
C ASN A 40 -6.68 -8.34 6.77
N LYS A 41 -6.51 -9.51 7.40
CA LYS A 41 -5.21 -10.20 7.50
C LYS A 41 -4.68 -10.59 6.13
N GLN A 42 -5.54 -11.08 5.24
CA GLN A 42 -5.13 -11.47 3.89
C GLN A 42 -4.73 -10.26 3.06
N LEU A 43 -5.47 -9.14 3.13
CA LEU A 43 -5.10 -7.89 2.47
C LEU A 43 -3.75 -7.38 2.95
N GLU A 44 -3.50 -7.40 4.26
CA GLU A 44 -2.21 -7.03 4.82
C GLU A 44 -1.09 -7.96 4.33
N ARG A 45 -1.32 -9.28 4.27
CA ARG A 45 -0.35 -10.24 3.76
C ARG A 45 -0.01 -10.01 2.28
N ILE A 46 -1.02 -9.72 1.46
CA ILE A 46 -0.82 -9.36 0.05
C ILE A 46 0.03 -8.09 -0.03
N GLY A 47 -0.33 -7.07 0.73
CA GLY A 47 0.43 -5.83 0.85
C GLY A 47 1.89 -6.09 1.23
N TYR A 48 2.14 -6.87 2.28
CA TYR A 48 3.50 -7.22 2.73
C TYR A 48 4.35 -7.82 1.62
N ASN A 49 3.83 -8.82 0.90
CA ASN A 49 4.56 -9.44 -0.20
C ASN A 49 4.80 -8.46 -1.36
N MET A 50 3.89 -7.51 -1.60
CA MET A 50 4.11 -6.43 -2.56
C MET A 50 5.21 -5.49 -2.07
N GLY A 51 5.18 -5.05 -0.81
CA GLY A 51 6.16 -4.16 -0.20
C GLY A 51 7.59 -4.66 -0.32
N VAL A 52 7.80 -5.94 0.01
CA VAL A 52 9.12 -6.62 -0.10
C VAL A 52 9.70 -6.56 -1.52
N ARG A 53 8.85 -6.51 -2.54
CA ARG A 53 9.30 -6.41 -3.95
C ARG A 53 9.39 -4.97 -4.43
N LEU A 54 8.51 -4.10 -3.95
CA LEU A 54 8.45 -2.69 -4.36
C LEU A 54 9.65 -1.90 -3.86
N ILE A 55 10.21 -2.26 -2.71
CA ILE A 55 11.36 -1.55 -2.13
C ILE A 55 12.60 -1.56 -3.04
N GLU A 56 12.85 -2.65 -3.77
CA GLU A 56 13.98 -2.73 -4.70
C GLU A 56 13.85 -1.70 -5.84
N ASP A 57 12.65 -1.60 -6.43
CA ASP A 57 12.37 -0.63 -7.49
C ASP A 57 12.36 0.82 -6.94
N PHE A 58 11.88 1.01 -5.71
CA PHE A 58 11.93 2.31 -5.02
C PHE A 58 13.37 2.79 -4.80
N LEU A 59 14.25 1.95 -4.27
CA LEU A 59 15.66 2.27 -4.03
C LEU A 59 16.40 2.55 -5.34
N ALA A 60 16.12 1.77 -6.40
CA ALA A 60 16.72 1.96 -7.72
C ALA A 60 16.32 3.29 -8.39
N ARG A 61 15.12 3.81 -8.10
CA ARG A 61 14.58 5.03 -8.74
C ARG A 61 14.77 6.32 -7.95
N THR A 62 14.76 6.26 -6.62
CA THR A 62 14.73 7.46 -5.77
C THR A 62 16.10 7.93 -5.28
N THR A 63 17.17 7.20 -5.59
CA THR A 63 18.54 7.44 -5.06
C THR A 63 18.57 7.59 -3.54
N SER A 64 17.58 7.01 -2.84
CA SER A 64 17.48 7.11 -1.40
C SER A 64 18.56 6.25 -0.75
N ASN A 65 19.32 6.84 0.16
CA ASN A 65 20.25 6.09 1.00
C ASN A 65 19.48 5.22 2.01
N ARG A 66 20.18 4.26 2.63
CA ARG A 66 19.61 3.46 3.73
C ARG A 66 19.14 4.40 4.84
N CYS A 67 17.86 4.32 5.18
CA CYS A 67 17.27 5.07 6.28
C CYS A 67 17.71 4.42 7.60
N MET A 68 18.23 5.21 8.53
CA MET A 68 18.70 4.71 9.83
C MET A 68 17.78 5.14 10.98
N GLU A 69 17.06 6.24 10.78
CA GLU A 69 16.11 6.77 11.76
C GLU A 69 14.68 6.73 11.21
N MET A 70 13.70 6.55 12.10
CA MET A 70 12.30 6.48 11.70
C MET A 70 11.81 7.80 11.07
N ARG A 71 12.44 8.92 11.43
CA ARG A 71 12.14 10.24 10.87
C ARG A 71 12.53 10.36 9.40
N GLU A 72 13.69 9.85 9.02
CA GLU A 72 14.11 9.79 7.61
C GLU A 72 13.16 8.91 6.80
N THR A 73 12.77 7.77 7.36
CA THR A 73 11.81 6.86 6.74
C THR A 73 10.46 7.52 6.52
N ALA A 74 9.95 8.25 7.53
CA ALA A 74 8.70 8.99 7.43
C ALA A 74 8.80 10.04 6.30
N ASP A 75 9.85 10.85 6.27
CA ASP A 75 10.04 11.87 5.21
C ASP A 75 10.04 11.28 3.79
N LYS A 76 10.40 10.00 3.63
CA LYS A 76 10.33 9.27 2.36
C LYS A 76 8.95 8.71 2.00
N LEU A 77 8.09 8.47 2.98
CA LEU A 77 6.75 7.90 2.80
C LEU A 77 5.71 8.97 2.44
N GLN A 78 5.62 10.05 3.22
CA GLN A 78 4.63 11.12 3.02
C GLN A 78 5.12 12.44 3.64
N GLN A 79 4.44 13.55 3.39
CA GLN A 79 4.74 14.86 3.99
C GLN A 79 3.92 15.16 5.26
N ALA A 80 2.85 14.41 5.55
CA ALA A 80 1.93 14.70 6.66
C ALA A 80 1.97 13.59 7.71
N PHE A 81 2.44 13.94 8.91
CA PHE A 81 2.58 13.03 10.05
C PHE A 81 2.10 13.67 11.35
N SER A 82 1.52 12.84 12.23
CA SER A 82 1.40 13.15 13.66
C SER A 82 2.40 12.31 14.43
N TRP A 83 3.38 12.94 15.06
CA TRP A 83 4.46 12.27 15.81
C TRP A 83 4.14 12.12 17.30
N SER A 84 4.59 11.02 17.90
CA SER A 84 4.61 10.89 19.37
C SER A 84 5.67 11.80 19.98
N SER A 85 5.50 12.14 21.26
CA SER A 85 6.48 12.93 22.01
C SER A 85 7.84 12.24 22.15
N SER A 86 7.89 10.92 22.06
CA SER A 86 9.08 10.07 22.12
C SER A 86 9.78 9.92 20.76
N GLY A 87 9.13 10.28 19.65
CA GLY A 87 9.70 10.17 18.30
C GLY A 87 9.82 8.75 17.77
N ASP A 88 9.20 7.78 18.45
CA ASP A 88 9.18 6.34 18.15
C ASP A 88 7.88 5.88 17.47
N GLU A 89 6.89 6.77 17.34
CA GLU A 89 5.65 6.52 16.62
C GLU A 89 5.27 7.72 15.76
N PHE A 90 4.73 7.46 14.56
CA PHE A 90 4.05 8.46 13.76
C PHE A 90 2.76 7.90 13.16
N SER A 91 1.80 8.77 12.89
CA SER A 91 0.57 8.44 12.17
C SER A 91 0.58 9.05 10.77
N LEU A 92 0.29 8.23 9.77
CA LEU A 92 -0.03 8.64 8.41
C LEU A 92 -1.52 8.97 8.33
N VAL A 93 -1.84 10.20 7.93
CA VAL A 93 -3.24 10.65 7.83
C VAL A 93 -3.56 11.00 6.40
N TRP A 94 -4.63 10.40 5.89
CA TRP A 94 -5.24 10.74 4.61
C TRP A 94 -6.72 11.06 4.85
N ASP A 95 -7.23 12.06 4.15
CA ASP A 95 -8.66 12.42 4.23
C ASP A 95 -9.55 11.29 3.72
N GLN A 96 -9.06 10.56 2.71
CA GLN A 96 -9.71 9.40 2.12
C GLN A 96 -8.68 8.35 1.75
N CYS A 97 -9.12 7.09 1.72
CA CYS A 97 -8.22 6.05 1.26
C CYS A 97 -7.93 6.20 -0.25
N PRO A 98 -6.65 6.11 -0.67
CA PRO A 98 -6.27 6.27 -2.08
C PRO A 98 -6.85 5.20 -3.02
N LEU A 99 -7.41 4.12 -2.49
CA LEU A 99 -7.97 3.02 -3.26
C LEU A 99 -9.51 3.00 -3.28
N SER A 100 -10.18 3.90 -2.53
CA SER A 100 -11.63 3.84 -2.30
C SER A 100 -12.47 4.78 -3.16
N GLU A 101 -11.91 5.33 -4.25
CA GLU A 101 -12.57 6.38 -5.08
C GLU A 101 -13.96 5.98 -5.60
N TRP A 102 -14.21 4.69 -5.84
CA TRP A 102 -15.46 4.15 -6.40
C TRP A 102 -16.14 3.13 -5.47
N VAL A 103 -15.82 3.16 -4.18
CA VAL A 103 -16.18 2.10 -3.24
C VAL A 103 -17.09 2.66 -2.16
N GLU A 104 -18.32 2.18 -2.15
CA GLU A 104 -19.23 2.37 -1.02
C GLU A 104 -19.07 1.20 -0.05
N MET A 105 -18.62 1.48 1.17
CA MET A 105 -18.52 0.44 2.19
C MET A 105 -19.89 0.19 2.85
N PRO A 106 -20.33 -1.07 2.98
CA PRO A 106 -21.50 -1.38 3.77
C PRO A 106 -21.25 -1.02 5.24
N ASN A 107 -22.27 -0.49 5.91
CA ASN A 107 -22.14 -0.02 7.29
C ASN A 107 -21.66 -1.13 8.23
N ASN A 108 -20.48 -0.90 8.82
CA ASN A 108 -20.02 -1.50 10.07
C ASN A 108 -19.72 -3.01 10.10
N ASN A 109 -19.06 -3.54 9.06
CA ASN A 109 -18.58 -4.92 9.04
C ASN A 109 -17.11 -5.09 9.52
N GLY A 110 -16.46 -4.10 10.15
CA GLY A 110 -15.06 -4.24 10.59
C GLY A 110 -14.02 -4.40 9.47
N LEU A 111 -14.44 -4.32 8.20
CA LEU A 111 -13.56 -4.38 7.04
C LEU A 111 -12.68 -3.11 6.96
N LYS A 112 -11.37 -3.32 6.91
CA LYS A 112 -10.37 -2.30 6.65
C LYS A 112 -10.01 -2.37 5.17
N TYR A 113 -10.80 -1.70 4.33
CA TYR A 113 -10.66 -1.75 2.87
C TYR A 113 -9.22 -1.44 2.41
N CYS A 114 -8.45 -0.65 3.15
CA CYS A 114 -7.10 -0.24 2.75
C CYS A 114 -5.98 -0.91 3.54
N ALA A 115 -6.28 -2.06 4.16
CA ALA A 115 -5.30 -2.88 4.89
C ALA A 115 -4.10 -3.34 4.04
N LEU A 116 -4.21 -3.27 2.71
CA LEU A 116 -3.09 -3.51 1.80
C LEU A 116 -1.94 -2.49 1.95
N VAL A 117 -2.26 -1.21 2.20
CA VAL A 117 -1.26 -0.12 2.34
C VAL A 117 -0.33 -0.33 3.56
N PRO A 118 -0.82 -0.53 4.79
CA PRO A 118 0.06 -0.77 5.93
C PRO A 118 0.85 -2.07 5.78
N GLY A 119 0.29 -3.09 5.12
CA GLY A 119 1.03 -4.30 4.75
C GLY A 119 2.22 -3.99 3.83
N ALA A 120 2.00 -3.21 2.78
CA ALA A 120 3.04 -2.80 1.85
C ALA A 120 4.14 -1.97 2.51
N ILE A 121 3.78 -1.04 3.40
CA ILE A 121 4.75 -0.27 4.18
C ILE A 121 5.56 -1.22 5.07
N ARG A 122 4.90 -2.12 5.81
CA ARG A 122 5.60 -3.09 6.68
C ARG A 122 6.58 -3.97 5.90
N GLY A 123 6.17 -4.47 4.73
CA GLY A 123 7.02 -5.29 3.87
C GLY A 123 8.22 -4.52 3.31
N ALA A 124 8.03 -3.26 2.94
CA ALA A 124 9.11 -2.43 2.42
C ALA A 124 10.12 -2.05 3.50
N LEU A 125 9.67 -1.74 4.73
CA LEU A 125 10.55 -1.35 5.84
C LEU A 125 11.32 -2.51 6.48
N GLN A 126 10.90 -3.75 6.25
CA GLN A 126 11.61 -4.92 6.75
C GLN A 126 12.88 -5.26 5.95
N MET A 127 12.98 -4.76 4.71
CA MET A 127 14.08 -5.04 3.77
C MET A 127 15.16 -3.96 3.83
#